data_AF-A0A2W7R2E8-F1
#
_entry.id   AF-A0A2W7R2E8-F1
#
_cell.length_a   1.000
_cell.length_b   1.000
_cell.length_c   1.000
_cell.angle_alpha   90.00
_cell.angle_beta   90.00
_cell.angle_gamma   90.00
#
_symmetry.space_group_name_H-M   'P 1'
#
loop_
_entity.id
_entity.type
_entity.pdbx_description
1 polymer ?
#
loop_
_entity_poly.entity_id
_entity_poly.type
_entity_poly.pdbx_seq_one_letter_code
_entity_poly.pdbx_strand_id
1 'polypeptide(L)' 'MNFLLYKLFPSLNSLTKRQKIMFRLLLLSVSMILFGAYFKIDGKPNTDLILGSAMVIHVISIVGLMSKWAKYRTISEVSN' A
#
# COMPACT_ATOMS: atom_id res chain seq x y z
N MET A 1 -9.82 -12.91 -10.16
CA MET A 1 -8.53 -12.19 -9.99
C MET A 1 -7.90 -12.30 -8.58
N ASN A 2 -8.64 -12.65 -7.51
CA ASN A 2 -8.08 -12.75 -6.14
C ASN A 2 -7.26 -14.03 -5.84
N PHE A 3 -7.47 -15.13 -6.58
CA PHE A 3 -6.91 -16.45 -6.21
C PHE A 3 -5.39 -16.56 -6.37
N LEU A 4 -4.80 -15.89 -7.39
CA LEU A 4 -3.35 -15.94 -7.65
C LEU A 4 -2.55 -15.19 -6.57
N LEU A 5 -3.03 -14.05 -6.10
CA LEU A 5 -2.36 -13.25 -5.06
C LEU A 5 -2.20 -13.99 -3.73
N TYR A 6 -3.25 -14.68 -3.28
CA TYR A 6 -3.18 -15.49 -2.05
C TYR A 6 -2.38 -16.79 -2.22
N LYS A 7 -2.21 -17.27 -3.45
CA LYS A 7 -1.38 -18.43 -3.77
C LYS A 7 0.12 -18.08 -3.80
N LEU A 8 0.47 -16.88 -4.29
CA LEU A 8 1.85 -16.38 -4.32
C LEU A 8 2.34 -15.93 -2.94
N PHE A 9 1.46 -15.40 -2.09
CA PHE A 9 1.80 -14.98 -0.74
C PHE A 9 0.77 -15.54 0.26
N PRO A 10 0.95 -16.78 0.74
CA PRO A 10 0.00 -17.42 1.65
C PRO A 10 -0.15 -16.67 2.99
N SER A 11 0.88 -15.92 3.40
CA SER A 11 0.84 -15.03 4.58
C SER A 11 -0.15 -13.87 4.45
N LEU A 12 -0.60 -13.52 3.23
CA LEU A 12 -1.64 -12.51 3.04
C LEU A 12 -3.01 -12.99 3.54
N ASN A 13 -3.20 -14.30 3.69
CA ASN A 13 -4.48 -14.85 4.11
C ASN A 13 -4.73 -14.59 5.61
N SER A 14 -3.68 -14.55 6.42
CA SER A 14 -3.70 -14.23 7.86
C SER A 14 -3.73 -12.72 8.15
N LEU A 15 -3.67 -11.85 7.14
CA LEU A 15 -3.75 -10.40 7.33
C LEU A 15 -5.18 -9.95 7.66
N THR A 16 -5.28 -8.97 8.56
CA THR A 16 -6.54 -8.30 8.89
C THR A 16 -7.14 -7.60 7.67
N LYS A 17 -8.47 -7.38 7.64
CA LYS A 17 -9.16 -6.69 6.53
C LYS A 17 -8.50 -5.34 6.18
N ARG A 18 -8.01 -4.60 7.19
CA ARG A 18 -7.30 -3.32 7.00
C ARG A 18 -5.93 -3.49 6.36
N GLN A 19 -5.14 -4.47 6.80
CA GLN A 19 -3.84 -4.77 6.19
C GLN A 19 -3.98 -5.25 4.74
N LYS A 20 -5.04 -6.00 4.42
CA LYS A 20 -5.36 -6.39 3.04
C LYS A 20 -5.61 -5.16 2.14
N ILE A 21 -6.29 -4.14 2.66
CA ILE A 21 -6.51 -2.87 1.93
C ILE A 21 -5.18 -2.10 1.77
N MET A 22 -4.39 -1.96 2.83
CA MET A 22 -3.09 -1.27 2.77
C MET A 22 -2.11 -1.97 1.83
N PHE A 23 -2.14 -3.31 1.77
CA PHE A 23 -1.36 -4.09 0.81
C PHE A 23 -1.79 -3.85 -0.64
N ARG A 24 -3.10 -3.73 -0.90
CA ARG A 24 -3.60 -3.34 -2.23
C ARG A 24 -3.19 -1.91 -2.59
N LEU A 25 -3.20 -0.99 -1.62
CA LEU A 25 -2.74 0.38 -1.78
C LEU A 25 -1.24 0.44 -2.08
N LEU A 26 -0.45 -0.42 -1.43
CA LEU A 26 0.97 -0.59 -1.69
C LEU A 26 1.21 -1.06 -3.14
N LEU A 27 0.52 -2.10 -3.59
CA LEU A 27 0.58 -2.59 -4.97
C LEU A 27 0.24 -1.50 -5.99
N LEU A 28 -0.79 -0.69 -5.71
CA LEU A 28 -1.17 0.45 -6.54
C LEU A 28 -0.05 1.50 -6.59
N SER A 29 0.53 1.83 -5.43
CA SER A 29 1.62 2.82 -5.34
C SER A 29 2.87 2.39 -6.11
N VAL A 30 3.26 1.12 -6.04
CA VAL A 30 4.41 0.58 -6.78
C VAL A 30 4.17 0.71 -8.28
N SER A 31 2.96 0.39 -8.74
CA SER A 31 2.57 0.56 -10.14
C SER A 31 2.66 2.03 -10.56
N MET A 32 2.14 2.96 -9.74
CA MET A 32 2.23 4.39 -10.02
C MET A 32 3.67 4.93 -10.03
N ILE A 33 4.55 4.41 -9.17
CA ILE A 33 5.98 4.78 -9.18
C ILE A 33 6.63 4.33 -10.48
N LEU A 34 6.37 3.09 -10.93
CA LEU A 34 6.90 2.57 -12.19
C LEU A 34 6.41 3.38 -13.39
N PHE A 35 5.11 3.69 -13.45
CA PHE A 35 4.56 4.54 -14.50
C PHE A 35 5.08 5.99 -14.43
N GLY A 36 5.19 6.55 -13.23
CA GLY A 36 5.77 7.88 -13.02
C GLY A 36 7.23 7.95 -13.45
N ALA A 37 8.04 6.93 -13.13
CA ALA A 37 9.43 6.85 -13.56
C ALA A 37 9.53 6.71 -15.08
N TYR A 38 8.68 5.89 -15.69
CA TYR A 38 8.59 5.73 -17.14
C TYR A 38 8.27 7.07 -17.82
N PHE A 39 7.24 7.79 -17.37
CA PHE A 39 6.89 9.10 -17.92
C PHE A 39 7.96 10.17 -17.70
N LYS A 40 8.79 10.02 -16.66
CA LYS A 40 9.86 10.96 -16.33
C LYS A 40 10.99 10.83 -17.33
N ILE A 41 11.31 9.60 -17.71
CA ILE A 41 12.27 9.30 -18.77
C ILE A 41 11.73 9.75 -20.14
N ASP A 42 10.42 9.61 -20.36
CA ASP A 42 9.71 10.01 -21.60
C ASP A 42 9.48 11.55 -21.71
N GLY A 43 9.99 12.34 -20.75
CA GLY A 43 9.96 13.81 -20.81
C GLY A 43 8.57 14.44 -20.71
N LYS A 44 7.55 13.71 -20.22
CA LYS A 44 6.18 14.23 -20.18
C LYS A 44 6.01 15.30 -19.10
N PRO A 45 5.27 16.40 -19.40
CA PRO A 45 4.96 17.42 -18.42
C PRO A 45 4.11 16.84 -17.27
N ASN A 46 4.25 17.41 -16.07
CA ASN A 46 3.57 17.02 -14.81
C ASN A 46 4.00 15.69 -14.19
N THR A 47 5.03 15.04 -14.72
CA THR A 47 5.45 13.74 -14.20
C THR A 47 6.01 13.81 -12.78
N ASP A 48 6.67 14.90 -12.40
CA ASP A 48 7.20 15.06 -11.04
C ASP A 48 6.08 15.11 -9.98
N LEU A 49 4.88 15.62 -10.34
CA LEU A 49 3.71 15.60 -9.45
C LEU A 49 3.15 14.18 -9.29
N ILE A 50 3.12 13.40 -10.37
CA ILE A 50 2.68 12.00 -10.36
C ILE A 50 3.66 11.15 -9.54
N LEU A 51 4.96 11.33 -9.74
CA LEU A 51 5.99 10.61 -9.00
C LEU A 51 6.01 10.99 -7.52
N GLY A 52 5.89 12.29 -7.21
CA GLY A 52 5.84 12.80 -5.84
C GLY A 52 4.62 12.29 -5.08
N SER A 53 3.42 12.33 -5.68
CA SER A 53 2.21 11.78 -5.07
C SER A 53 2.27 10.26 -4.89
N ALA A 54 2.85 9.53 -5.86
CA ALA A 54 3.06 8.09 -5.74
C ALA A 54 3.99 7.73 -4.58
N MET A 55 5.08 8.49 -4.38
CA MET A 55 5.99 8.32 -3.24
C MET A 55 5.29 8.54 -1.90
N VAL A 56 4.45 9.58 -1.78
CA VAL A 56 3.69 9.85 -0.56
C VAL A 56 2.75 8.68 -0.22
N ILE A 57 1.99 8.19 -1.22
CA ILE A 57 1.08 7.05 -1.04
C ILE A 57 1.87 5.79 -0.66
N HIS A 58 3.07 5.61 -1.22
CA HIS A 58 3.94 4.48 -0.91
C HIS A 58 4.38 4.48 0.56
N VAL A 59 4.85 5.62 1.07
CA VAL A 59 5.24 5.77 2.48
C VAL A 59 4.05 5.54 3.40
N ILE A 60 2.87 6.11 3.09
CA ILE A 60 1.64 5.91 3.88
C ILE A 60 1.25 4.42 3.91
N SER A 61 1.37 3.72 2.78
CA SER A 61 1.04 2.30 2.70
C SER A 61 1.99 1.43 3.54
N ILE A 62 3.29 1.73 3.53
CA ILE A 62 4.29 1.02 4.34
C ILE A 62 4.04 1.29 5.83
N VAL A 63 3.87 2.56 6.21
CA VAL A 63 3.56 2.94 7.60
C VAL A 63 2.25 2.29 8.04
N GLY A 64 1.22 2.26 7.20
CA GLY A 64 -0.06 1.62 7.49
C GLY A 64 0.03 0.09 7.65
N LEU A 65 0.96 -0.58 6.95
CA LEU A 65 1.23 -2.01 7.10
C LEU A 65 2.03 -2.32 8.37
N MET A 66 3.05 -1.50 8.67
CA MET A 66 3.94 -1.68 9.83
C MET A 66 3.35 -1.16 11.13
N SER A 67 2.39 -0.24 11.07
CA SER A 67 1.85 0.41 12.26
C SER A 67 1.05 -0.57 13.11
N LYS A 68 1.53 -0.78 14.34
CA LYS A 68 0.78 -1.47 15.41
C LYS A 68 -0.37 -0.61 15.97
N TRP A 69 -0.61 0.60 15.44
CA TRP A 69 -1.68 1.49 15.93
C TRP A 69 -3.05 0.81 16.05
N ALA A 70 -3.37 -0.13 15.15
CA ALA A 70 -4.64 -0.86 15.21
C ALA A 70 -4.69 -1.94 16.30
N LYS A 71 -3.54 -2.48 16.74
CA LYS A 71 -3.49 -3.46 17.84
C LYS A 71 -3.83 -2.79 19.18
N TYR A 72 -3.44 -1.53 19.37
CA TYR A 72 -3.73 -0.80 20.60
C TYR A 72 -5.22 -0.42 20.73
N ARG A 73 -5.85 0.02 19.64
CA ARG A 73 -7.26 0.46 19.67
C ARG A 73 -8.28 -0.67 19.90
N THR A 74 -7.94 -1.89 19.50
CA THR A 74 -8.80 -3.07 19.67
C THR A 74 -8.73 -3.67 21.08
N ILE A 75 -7.63 -3.48 21.81
CA ILE A 75 -7.53 -3.93 23.21
C ILE A 75 -8.35 -3.00 24.12
N SER A 76 -8.30 -1.69 23.88
CA SER A 76 -9.05 -0.70 24.68
C SER A 76 -10.57 -0.74 24.50
N GLU A 77 -11.06 -1.41 23.45
CA GLU A 77 -12.50 -1.54 23.16
C GLU A 77 -13.09 -2.85 23.70
N VAL A 78 -12.25 -3.84 24.02
CA VAL A 78 -12.65 -5.13 24.63
C VAL A 78 -12.54 -5.09 26.16
N SER A 79 -11.88 -4.07 26.72
CA SER A 79 -11.69 -3.90 28.17
C SER A 79 -12.67 -2.94 28.86
N ASN A 80 -13.72 -2.49 28.16
CA ASN A 80 -14.79 -1.67 28.71
C ASN A 80 -16.13 -2.40 28.64
#